data_AF-A0A1J4K0U1-F1
#
_entry.id   AF-A0A1J4K0U1-F1
#
_cell.length_a   1.000
_cell.length_b   1.000
_cell.length_c   1.000
_cell.angle_alpha   90.00
_cell.angle_beta   90.00
_cell.angle_gamma   90.00
#
_symmetry.space_group_name_H-M   'P 1'
#
loop_
_entity.id
_entity.type
_entity.pdbx_description
1 polymer ?
#
loop_
_entity_poly.entity_id
_entity_poly.type
_entity_poly.pdbx_seq_one_letter_code
_entity_poly.pdbx_strand_id
1 'polypeptide(L)'
;MNVNLLKDAVEKLEVRKKQAQAELDILLSGDELYKSKEIEADVINLYEEYQRLSTEIVKSNDYMNVVLKDIECATNIIKDSKMEEKETIKINKEVEELRLQINQQKINKQKLSDESSSLKKESIITEIENLESTLNAEKVSAIKSEEIEKQSSIDLNDTITFAVLRLQETMKEINKEKNSQK
;
A
#
# COMPACT_ATOMS: atom_id res chain seq x y z
N MET A 1 -10.58 -15.69 15.85
CA MET A 1 -11.98 -15.79 15.40
C MET A 1 -11.95 -16.41 14.01
N ASN A 2 -12.53 -17.60 13.82
CA ASN A 2 -12.37 -18.39 12.59
C ASN A 2 -13.30 -17.83 11.51
N VAL A 3 -12.78 -17.40 10.36
CA VAL A 3 -13.57 -16.82 9.24
C VAL A 3 -14.72 -17.74 8.84
N ASN A 4 -14.54 -19.05 8.98
CA ASN A 4 -15.61 -20.02 8.73
C ASN A 4 -16.79 -19.88 9.70
N LEU A 5 -16.54 -19.57 10.98
CA LEU A 5 -17.62 -19.31 11.95
C LEU A 5 -18.39 -18.03 11.61
N LEU A 6 -17.73 -17.02 11.05
CA LEU A 6 -18.38 -15.79 10.63
C LEU A 6 -19.22 -16.02 9.37
N LYS A 7 -18.70 -16.79 8.42
CA LYS A 7 -19.40 -17.18 7.20
C LYS A 7 -20.65 -18.01 7.51
N ASP A 8 -20.52 -19.00 8.40
CA ASP A 8 -21.65 -19.81 8.88
C ASP A 8 -22.71 -18.95 9.61
N ALA A 9 -22.28 -17.91 10.33
CA ALA A 9 -23.19 -16.98 11.00
C ALA A 9 -23.96 -16.10 10.00
N VAL A 10 -23.29 -15.56 8.98
CA VAL A 10 -23.91 -14.79 7.89
C VAL A 10 -24.92 -15.65 7.12
N GLU A 11 -24.55 -16.88 6.77
CA GLU A 11 -25.43 -17.80 6.04
C GLU A 11 -26.70 -18.14 6.86
N LYS A 12 -26.56 -18.39 8.16
CA LYS A 12 -27.71 -18.58 9.07
C LYS A 12 -28.60 -17.34 9.16
N LEU A 13 -28.03 -16.14 9.18
CA LEU A 13 -28.79 -14.89 9.19
C LEU A 13 -29.53 -14.66 7.86
N GLU A 14 -28.93 -15.00 6.73
CA GLU A 14 -29.58 -14.95 5.41
C GLU A 14 -30.77 -15.91 5.31
N VAL A 15 -30.62 -17.13 5.83
CA VAL A 15 -31.73 -18.10 5.90
C VAL A 15 -32.88 -17.55 6.74
N ARG A 16 -32.59 -17.01 7.94
CA ARG A 16 -33.61 -16.40 8.81
C ARG A 16 -34.28 -15.19 8.17
N LYS A 17 -33.53 -14.34 7.48
CA LYS A 17 -34.07 -13.20 6.72
C LYS A 17 -35.06 -13.65 5.65
N LYS A 18 -34.72 -14.71 4.89
CA LYS A 18 -35.62 -15.27 3.87
C LYS A 18 -36.88 -15.88 4.48
N GLN A 19 -36.77 -16.55 5.63
CA GLN A 19 -37.90 -17.11 6.36
C GLN A 19 -38.85 -16.01 6.86
N ALA A 20 -38.32 -14.98 7.54
CA ALA A 20 -39.11 -13.85 8.01
C ALA A 20 -39.79 -13.09 6.86
N GLN A 21 -39.12 -12.94 5.72
CA GLN A 21 -39.72 -12.34 4.52
C GLN A 21 -40.87 -13.19 3.98
N ALA A 22 -40.71 -14.50 3.91
CA ALA A 22 -41.76 -15.40 3.44
C ALA A 22 -42.98 -15.40 4.37
N GLU A 23 -42.76 -15.37 5.69
CA GLU A 23 -43.83 -15.25 6.69
C GLU A 23 -44.59 -13.92 6.56
N LEU A 24 -43.86 -12.81 6.35
CA LEU A 24 -44.45 -11.50 6.08
C LEU A 24 -45.29 -11.50 4.80
N ASP A 25 -44.78 -12.07 3.71
CA ASP A 25 -45.49 -12.14 2.43
C ASP A 25 -46.78 -12.98 2.54
N ILE A 26 -46.76 -14.05 3.35
CA ILE A 26 -47.95 -14.86 3.65
C ILE A 26 -49.00 -14.02 4.40
N LEU A 27 -48.60 -13.32 5.45
CA LEU A 27 -49.48 -12.45 6.25
C LEU A 27 -50.09 -11.32 5.41
N LEU A 28 -49.31 -10.73 4.50
CA LEU A 28 -49.77 -9.68 3.60
C LEU A 28 -50.71 -10.19 2.50
N SER A 29 -50.64 -11.48 2.15
CA SER A 29 -51.48 -12.12 1.12
C SER A 29 -52.79 -12.71 1.64
N GLY A 30 -53.00 -12.75 2.96
CA GLY A 30 -54.21 -13.25 3.60
C GLY A 30 -55.36 -12.25 3.48
N ASP A 31 -56.34 -12.58 2.62
CA ASP A 31 -57.52 -11.74 2.36
C ASP A 31 -58.61 -11.93 3.44
N GLU A 32 -58.40 -11.38 4.64
CA GLU A 32 -59.48 -11.21 5.62
C GLU A 32 -59.57 -9.77 6.18
N LEU A 33 -60.69 -9.15 5.85
CA LEU A 33 -61.17 -7.80 6.16
C LEU A 33 -61.43 -7.53 7.67
N TYR A 34 -60.89 -8.34 8.60
CA TYR A 34 -61.06 -8.15 10.05
C TYR A 34 -59.70 -8.09 10.78
N LYS A 35 -59.33 -6.86 11.15
CA LYS A 35 -58.20 -6.54 12.02
C LYS A 35 -58.33 -7.25 13.37
N SER A 36 -57.50 -8.27 13.63
CA SER A 36 -57.00 -8.50 14.98
C SER A 36 -55.81 -7.58 15.21
N LYS A 37 -55.80 -6.83 16.32
CA LYS A 37 -54.62 -6.06 16.76
C LYS A 37 -53.36 -6.93 16.89
N GLU A 38 -53.52 -8.25 17.07
CA GLU A 38 -52.40 -9.19 17.09
C GLU A 38 -51.74 -9.33 15.72
N ILE A 39 -52.51 -9.43 14.62
CA ILE A 39 -51.93 -9.54 13.27
C ILE A 39 -51.18 -8.25 12.89
N GLU A 40 -51.72 -7.08 13.26
CA GLU A 40 -51.04 -5.80 13.03
C GLU A 40 -49.76 -5.67 13.86
N ALA A 41 -49.78 -6.12 15.12
CA ALA A 41 -48.58 -6.15 15.98
C ALA A 41 -47.53 -7.15 15.47
N ASP A 42 -47.93 -8.32 15.00
CA ASP A 42 -47.03 -9.35 14.47
C ASP A 42 -46.35 -8.89 13.19
N VAL A 43 -47.09 -8.25 12.28
CA VAL A 43 -46.53 -7.65 11.05
C VAL A 43 -45.50 -6.56 11.39
N ILE A 44 -45.80 -5.69 12.36
CA ILE A 44 -44.86 -4.65 12.81
C ILE A 44 -43.60 -5.30 13.41
N ASN A 45 -43.76 -6.29 14.30
CA ASN A 45 -42.63 -6.99 14.93
C ASN A 45 -41.74 -7.70 13.90
N LEU A 46 -42.34 -8.39 12.92
CA LEU A 46 -41.61 -9.05 11.83
C LEU A 46 -40.85 -8.06 10.95
N TYR A 47 -41.45 -6.90 10.65
CA TYR A 47 -40.79 -5.86 9.89
C TYR A 47 -39.61 -5.24 10.65
N GLU A 48 -39.78 -4.97 11.94
CA GLU A 48 -38.70 -4.47 12.81
C GLU A 48 -37.57 -5.50 12.93
N GLU A 49 -37.89 -6.78 13.08
CA GLU A 49 -36.89 -7.86 13.13
C GLU A 49 -36.16 -8.00 11.79
N TYR A 50 -36.86 -7.91 10.66
CA TYR A 50 -36.25 -7.88 9.32
C TYR A 50 -35.25 -6.73 9.19
N GLN A 51 -35.63 -5.52 9.60
CA GLN A 51 -34.77 -4.34 9.54
C GLN A 51 -33.54 -4.50 10.45
N ARG A 52 -33.74 -5.04 11.65
CA ARG A 52 -32.65 -5.36 12.60
C ARG A 52 -31.67 -6.36 11.98
N LEU A 53 -32.17 -7.48 11.46
CA LEU A 53 -31.34 -8.53 10.84
C LEU A 53 -30.61 -8.01 9.60
N SER A 54 -31.27 -7.19 8.78
CA SER A 54 -30.64 -6.57 7.61
C SER A 54 -29.46 -5.68 8.02
N THR A 55 -29.63 -4.88 9.09
CA THR A 55 -28.55 -4.05 9.63
C THR A 55 -27.40 -4.90 10.19
N GLU A 56 -27.73 -5.99 10.88
CA GLU A 56 -26.74 -6.90 11.47
C GLU A 56 -25.92 -7.64 10.39
N ILE A 57 -26.55 -8.05 9.29
CA ILE A 57 -25.86 -8.64 8.13
C ILE A 57 -24.86 -7.65 7.53
N VAL A 58 -25.25 -6.38 7.34
CA VAL A 58 -24.33 -5.34 6.81
C VAL A 58 -23.12 -5.19 7.74
N LYS A 59 -23.34 -5.04 9.04
CA LYS A 59 -22.26 -4.95 10.03
C LYS A 59 -21.37 -6.19 10.02
N SER A 60 -21.95 -7.38 9.95
CA SER A 60 -21.19 -8.64 9.92
C SER A 60 -20.33 -8.75 8.65
N ASN A 61 -20.84 -8.30 7.50
CA ASN A 61 -20.08 -8.26 6.26
C ASN A 61 -18.93 -7.24 6.33
N ASP A 62 -19.15 -6.08 6.95
CA ASP A 62 -18.09 -5.10 7.18
C ASP A 62 -16.97 -5.67 8.06
N TYR A 63 -17.33 -6.36 9.16
CA TYR A 63 -16.35 -7.06 9.99
C TYR A 63 -15.61 -8.15 9.22
N MET A 64 -16.32 -8.93 8.38
CA MET A 64 -15.69 -9.97 7.55
C MET A 64 -14.64 -9.36 6.61
N ASN A 65 -14.96 -8.23 5.97
CA ASN A 65 -14.07 -7.56 5.05
C ASN A 65 -12.80 -7.04 5.76
N VAL A 66 -12.93 -6.51 6.97
CA VAL A 66 -11.77 -6.11 7.80
C VAL A 66 -10.88 -7.31 8.10
N VAL A 67 -11.46 -8.41 8.57
CA VAL A 67 -10.70 -9.63 8.90
C VAL A 67 -9.99 -10.21 7.66
N LEU A 68 -10.65 -10.22 6.51
CA LEU A 68 -10.04 -10.69 5.26
C LEU A 68 -8.84 -9.83 4.86
N LYS A 69 -8.94 -8.50 5.01
CA LYS A 69 -7.84 -7.57 4.75
C LYS A 69 -6.66 -7.78 5.69
N ASP A 70 -6.92 -8.04 6.97
CA ASP A 70 -5.88 -8.33 7.95
C ASP A 70 -5.16 -9.66 7.64
N ILE A 71 -5.90 -10.69 7.21
CA ILE A 71 -5.33 -11.97 6.78
C ILE A 71 -4.45 -11.79 5.54
N GLU A 72 -4.90 -11.00 4.56
CA GLU A 72 -4.12 -10.69 3.36
C GLU A 72 -2.81 -9.96 3.73
N CYS A 73 -2.89 -8.96 4.60
CA CYS A 73 -1.73 -8.23 5.10
C CYS A 73 -0.73 -9.16 5.81
N ALA A 74 -1.20 -9.99 6.73
CA ALA A 74 -0.36 -10.96 7.43
C ALA A 74 0.30 -11.97 6.47
N THR A 75 -0.43 -12.40 5.43
CA THR A 75 0.10 -13.31 4.42
C THR A 75 1.23 -12.66 3.61
N ASN A 76 1.10 -11.38 3.26
CA ASN A 76 2.14 -10.63 2.57
C ASN A 76 3.39 -10.45 3.46
N ILE A 77 3.22 -10.11 4.74
CA ILE A 77 4.33 -10.01 5.70
C ILE A 77 5.10 -11.34 5.80
N ILE A 78 4.39 -12.47 5.87
CA ILE A 78 5.04 -13.80 5.91
C ILE A 78 5.81 -14.09 4.63
N LYS A 79 5.26 -13.69 3.47
CA LYS A 79 5.92 -13.86 2.18
C LYS A 79 7.21 -13.03 2.10
N ASP A 80 7.15 -11.77 2.52
CA ASP A 80 8.30 -10.86 2.51
C ASP A 80 9.38 -11.34 3.47
N SER A 81 9.01 -11.76 4.68
CA SER A 81 9.94 -12.34 5.65
C SER A 81 10.68 -13.57 5.10
N LYS A 82 10.00 -14.44 4.33
CA LYS A 82 10.65 -15.58 3.65
C LYS A 82 11.61 -15.16 2.54
N MET A 83 11.38 -14.02 1.89
CA MET A 83 12.32 -13.49 0.89
C MET A 83 13.57 -12.93 1.59
N GLU A 84 13.39 -12.16 2.66
CA GLU A 84 14.49 -11.62 3.47
C GLU A 84 15.34 -12.74 4.09
N GLU A 85 14.73 -13.84 4.54
CA GLU A 85 15.44 -15.02 5.04
C GLU A 85 16.36 -15.62 3.97
N LYS A 86 15.88 -15.75 2.73
CA LYS A 86 16.69 -16.25 1.60
C LYS A 86 17.84 -15.30 1.27
N GLU A 87 17.59 -14.00 1.30
CA GLU A 87 18.63 -12.99 1.06
C GLU A 87 19.70 -13.01 2.15
N THR A 88 19.29 -13.15 3.41
CA THR A 88 20.19 -13.33 4.55
C THR A 88 21.08 -14.56 4.39
N ILE A 89 20.51 -15.70 3.96
CA ILE A 89 21.29 -16.92 3.66
C ILE A 89 22.31 -16.66 2.54
N LYS A 90 21.94 -15.91 1.50
CA LYS A 90 22.84 -15.57 0.40
C LYS A 90 24.00 -14.69 0.87
N ILE A 91 23.71 -13.62 1.61
CA ILE A 91 24.72 -12.71 2.17
C ILE A 91 25.66 -13.48 3.09
N ASN A 92 25.15 -14.37 3.95
CA ASN A 92 25.99 -15.19 4.81
C ASN A 92 26.96 -16.09 4.02
N LYS A 93 26.53 -16.65 2.88
CA LYS A 93 27.42 -17.42 2.00
C LYS A 93 28.51 -16.53 1.40
N GLU A 94 28.14 -15.35 0.88
CA GLU A 94 29.10 -14.39 0.33
C GLU A 94 30.13 -13.93 1.38
N VAL A 95 29.70 -13.71 2.62
CA VAL A 95 30.59 -13.36 3.74
C VAL A 95 31.57 -14.49 4.05
N GLU A 96 31.11 -15.75 4.06
CA GLU A 96 32.00 -16.90 4.30
C GLU A 96 32.99 -17.11 3.13
N GLU A 97 32.57 -16.89 1.89
CA GLU A 97 33.46 -16.89 0.73
C GLU A 97 34.54 -15.80 0.83
N LEU A 98 34.16 -14.57 1.19
CA LEU A 98 35.11 -13.48 1.41
C LEU A 98 36.06 -13.78 2.58
N ARG A 99 35.58 -14.39 3.66
CA ARG A 99 36.43 -14.82 4.78
C ARG A 99 37.47 -15.86 4.33
N LEU A 100 37.06 -16.83 3.52
CA LEU A 100 37.98 -17.82 2.94
C LEU A 100 39.03 -17.16 2.05
N GLN A 101 38.62 -16.22 1.16
CA GLN A 101 39.54 -15.49 0.30
C GLN A 101 40.56 -14.66 1.12
N ILE A 102 40.11 -13.94 2.15
CA ILE A 102 40.99 -13.18 3.05
C ILE A 102 41.99 -14.11 3.75
N ASN A 103 41.54 -15.26 4.25
CA ASN A 103 42.41 -16.23 4.91
C ASN A 103 43.45 -16.82 3.94
N GLN A 104 43.04 -17.16 2.71
CA GLN A 104 43.96 -17.61 1.66
C GLN A 104 45.00 -16.53 1.31
N GLN A 105 44.60 -15.26 1.20
CA GLN A 105 45.52 -14.15 0.97
C GLN A 105 46.52 -13.96 2.13
N LYS A 106 46.07 -14.12 3.39
CA LYS A 106 46.98 -14.07 4.57
C LYS A 106 48.03 -15.18 4.53
N ILE A 107 47.62 -16.40 4.18
CA ILE A 107 48.54 -17.56 4.03
C ILE A 107 49.50 -17.34 2.85
N ASN A 108 49.00 -16.85 1.72
CA ASN A 108 49.84 -16.60 0.54
C ASN A 108 50.81 -15.42 0.73
N LYS A 109 50.51 -14.44 1.58
CA LYS A 109 51.47 -13.39 1.98
C LYS A 109 52.66 -13.93 2.77
N GLN A 110 52.55 -15.06 3.47
CA GLN A 110 53.71 -15.72 4.09
C GLN A 110 54.62 -16.44 3.09
N LYS A 111 54.19 -16.63 1.83
CA LYS A 111 54.95 -17.29 0.77
C LYS A 111 55.65 -16.35 -0.21
N LEU A 112 55.47 -15.03 -0.06
CA LEU A 112 56.16 -14.04 -0.89
C LEU A 112 57.51 -13.70 -0.25
N SER A 113 58.42 -14.68 -0.25
CA SER A 113 59.84 -14.37 -0.42
C SER A 113 60.06 -13.97 -1.87
N ASP A 114 60.82 -12.90 -2.03
CA ASP A 114 61.23 -12.23 -3.26
C ASP A 114 61.35 -13.15 -4.48
N GLU A 115 60.59 -12.84 -5.53
CA GLU A 115 61.11 -12.68 -6.90
C GLU A 115 59.96 -12.51 -7.91
N SER A 116 60.05 -11.42 -8.68
CA SER A 116 59.43 -11.20 -9.99
C SER A 116 57.89 -11.06 -10.08
N SER A 117 57.42 -9.89 -10.54
CA SER A 117 56.46 -9.79 -11.67
C SER A 117 56.04 -8.33 -11.88
N SER A 118 56.46 -7.76 -13.00
CA SER A 118 55.93 -6.51 -13.57
C SER A 118 54.40 -6.55 -13.81
N LEU A 119 53.81 -7.76 -13.85
CA LEU A 119 52.38 -8.01 -14.09
C LEU A 119 51.40 -7.50 -13.01
N LYS A 120 51.86 -7.06 -11.83
CA LYS A 120 50.96 -6.49 -10.80
C LYS A 120 50.78 -4.98 -10.90
N LYS A 121 51.64 -4.26 -11.62
CA LYS A 121 51.61 -2.79 -11.64
C LYS A 121 50.59 -2.27 -12.64
N GLU A 122 50.54 -2.86 -13.84
CA GLU A 122 49.57 -2.49 -14.88
C GLU A 122 48.12 -2.79 -14.45
N SER A 123 47.86 -3.95 -13.84
CA SER A 123 46.52 -4.27 -13.35
C SER A 123 46.02 -3.32 -12.27
N ILE A 124 46.91 -2.80 -11.40
CA ILE A 124 46.54 -1.81 -10.37
C ILE A 124 46.28 -0.45 -11.02
N ILE A 125 47.09 -0.06 -12.01
CA ILE A 125 46.90 1.21 -12.75
C ILE A 125 45.57 1.19 -13.50
N THR A 126 45.23 0.09 -14.19
CA THR A 126 43.94 -0.05 -14.87
C THR A 126 42.76 -0.01 -13.90
N GLU A 127 42.88 -0.59 -12.71
CA GLU A 127 41.82 -0.53 -11.71
C GLU A 127 41.65 0.89 -11.14
N ILE A 128 42.75 1.63 -10.96
CA ILE A 128 42.72 3.05 -10.57
C ILE A 128 42.01 3.88 -11.65
N GLU A 129 42.36 3.70 -12.92
CA GLU A 129 41.72 4.41 -14.04
C GLU A 129 40.21 4.10 -14.14
N ASN A 130 39.81 2.85 -13.88
CA ASN A 130 38.40 2.46 -13.83
C ASN A 130 37.66 3.15 -12.68
N LEU A 131 38.23 3.16 -11.48
CA LEU A 131 37.64 3.82 -10.31
C LEU A 131 37.52 5.33 -10.50
N GLU A 132 38.53 5.97 -11.12
CA GLU A 132 38.50 7.39 -11.46
C GLU A 132 37.40 7.71 -12.48
N SER A 133 37.22 6.84 -13.48
CA SER A 133 36.14 6.95 -14.47
C SER A 133 34.75 6.84 -13.83
N THR A 134 34.54 5.84 -12.96
CA THR A 134 33.28 5.68 -12.21
C THR A 134 33.00 6.88 -11.32
N LEU A 135 33.99 7.36 -10.58
CA LEU A 135 33.85 8.53 -9.73
C LEU A 135 33.47 9.79 -10.52
N ASN A 136 34.05 9.98 -11.71
CA ASN A 136 33.70 11.10 -12.58
C ASN A 136 32.28 10.98 -13.13
N ALA A 137 31.83 9.77 -13.50
CA ALA A 137 30.46 9.54 -13.92
C ALA A 137 29.44 9.86 -12.81
N GLU A 138 29.74 9.43 -11.57
CA GLU A 138 28.90 9.73 -10.40
C GLU A 138 28.86 11.24 -10.10
N LYS A 139 29.99 11.94 -10.18
CA LYS A 139 30.03 13.40 -10.00
C LYS A 139 29.18 14.13 -11.04
N VAL A 140 29.30 13.77 -12.31
CA VAL A 140 28.47 14.36 -13.39
C VAL A 140 26.99 14.06 -13.15
N SER A 141 26.67 12.83 -12.74
CA SER A 141 25.29 12.47 -12.43
C SER A 141 24.72 13.26 -11.25
N ALA A 142 25.50 13.45 -10.18
CA ALA A 142 25.08 14.22 -9.01
C ALA A 142 24.83 15.70 -9.35
N ILE A 143 25.74 16.32 -10.12
CA ILE A 143 25.58 17.70 -10.59
C ILE A 143 24.31 17.85 -11.42
N LYS A 144 24.05 16.90 -12.33
CA LYS A 144 22.86 16.94 -13.18
C LYS A 144 21.57 16.77 -12.39
N SER A 145 21.56 15.94 -11.35
CA SER A 145 20.42 15.81 -10.45
C SER A 145 20.14 17.12 -9.69
N GLU A 146 21.19 17.77 -9.16
CA GLU A 146 21.05 19.06 -8.48
C GLU A 146 20.54 20.17 -9.42
N GLU A 147 20.97 20.16 -10.68
CA GLU A 147 20.49 21.09 -11.71
C GLU A 147 19.00 20.89 -12.03
N ILE A 148 18.55 19.64 -12.16
CA ILE A 148 17.14 19.30 -12.38
C ILE A 148 16.28 19.75 -11.21
N GLU A 149 16.72 19.54 -9.97
CA GLU A 149 16.00 19.97 -8.76
C GLU A 149 15.88 21.50 -8.68
N LYS A 150 16.96 22.23 -9.00
CA LYS A 150 16.94 23.69 -9.08
C LYS A 150 15.99 24.19 -10.16
N GLN A 151 16.03 23.60 -11.35
CA GLN A 151 15.14 24.00 -12.45
C GLN A 151 13.67 23.72 -12.12
N SER A 152 13.37 22.56 -11.56
CA SER A 152 12.01 22.21 -11.10
C SER A 152 11.48 23.21 -10.07
N SER A 153 12.35 23.67 -9.17
CA SER A 153 11.99 24.70 -8.16
C SER A 153 11.68 26.06 -8.81
N ILE A 154 12.42 26.44 -9.86
CA ILE A 154 12.17 27.66 -10.64
C ILE A 154 10.82 27.55 -11.37
N ASP A 155 10.58 26.46 -12.10
CA ASP A 155 9.36 26.26 -12.88
C ASP A 155 8.10 26.25 -11.98
N LEU A 156 8.20 25.64 -10.79
CA LEU A 156 7.14 25.65 -9.80
C LEU A 156 6.86 27.07 -9.29
N ASN A 157 7.91 27.84 -8.99
CA ASN A 157 7.78 29.20 -8.50
C ASN A 157 7.16 30.14 -9.56
N ASP A 158 7.53 29.97 -10.83
CA ASP A 158 6.94 30.70 -11.95
C ASP A 158 5.45 30.34 -12.11
N THR A 159 5.10 29.06 -11.97
CA THR A 159 3.71 28.59 -12.02
C THR A 159 2.87 29.19 -10.88
N ILE A 160 3.39 29.19 -9.65
CA ILE A 160 2.74 29.81 -8.50
C ILE A 160 2.56 31.31 -8.72
N THR A 161 3.61 31.99 -9.20
CA THR A 161 3.56 33.44 -9.49
C THR A 161 2.49 33.75 -10.53
N PHE A 162 2.41 32.98 -11.61
CA PHE A 162 1.38 33.13 -12.63
C PHE A 162 -0.02 32.92 -12.07
N ALA A 163 -0.23 31.86 -11.26
CA ALA A 163 -1.52 31.59 -10.64
C ALA A 163 -1.97 32.73 -9.70
N VAL A 164 -1.04 33.27 -8.90
CA VAL A 164 -1.30 34.42 -8.01
C VAL A 164 -1.68 35.67 -8.80
N LEU A 165 -0.96 36.00 -9.88
CA LEU A 165 -1.28 37.14 -10.73
C LEU A 165 -2.69 37.01 -11.33
N ARG A 166 -3.03 35.83 -11.84
CA ARG A 166 -4.36 35.57 -12.42
C ARG A 166 -5.48 35.71 -11.38
N LEU A 167 -5.27 35.20 -10.16
CA LEU A 167 -6.22 35.39 -9.06
C LEU A 167 -6.41 36.87 -8.71
N GLN A 168 -5.33 37.65 -8.68
CA GLN A 168 -5.39 39.09 -8.44
C GLN A 168 -6.16 39.84 -9.54
N GLU A 169 -5.98 39.44 -10.81
CA GLU A 169 -6.74 40.01 -11.94
C GLU A 169 -8.23 39.69 -11.83
N THR A 170 -8.60 38.43 -11.61
CA THR A 170 -10.00 38.04 -11.41
C THR A 170 -10.63 38.78 -10.22
N MET A 171 -9.91 38.92 -9.10
CA MET A 171 -10.41 39.70 -7.96
C MET A 171 -10.61 41.19 -8.29
N LYS A 172 -9.74 41.79 -9.12
CA LYS A 172 -9.91 43.17 -9.60
C LYS A 172 -11.14 43.29 -10.50
N GLU A 173 -11.39 42.33 -11.38
CA GLU A 173 -12.57 42.30 -12.25
C GLU A 173 -13.87 42.19 -11.44
N ILE A 174 -13.94 41.24 -10.50
CA ILE A 174 -15.10 41.08 -9.60
C ILE A 174 -15.39 42.36 -8.82
N ASN A 175 -14.34 43.03 -8.31
CA ASN A 175 -14.51 44.29 -7.60
C ASN A 175 -14.97 45.44 -8.51
N LYS A 176 -14.56 45.47 -9.78
CA LYS A 176 -15.06 46.45 -10.76
C LYS A 176 -16.52 46.20 -11.10
N GLU A 177 -16.93 44.95 -11.31
CA GLU A 177 -18.33 44.57 -11.55
C GLU A 177 -19.23 44.95 -10.36
N LYS A 178 -18.79 44.63 -9.13
CA LYS A 178 -19.51 44.98 -7.90
C LYS A 178 -19.71 46.48 -7.71
N ASN A 179 -18.74 47.29 -8.15
CA ASN A 179 -18.84 48.76 -8.09
C ASN A 179 -19.63 49.36 -9.26
N SER A 180 -19.86 48.61 -10.35
CA SER A 180 -20.65 49.04 -11.51
C SER A 180 -22.15 48.73 -11.35
N GLN A 181 -22.53 48.01 -10.30
CA GLN A 181 -23.90 47.63 -9.94
C GLN A 181 -24.49 48.47 -8.78
N LYS A 182 -23.81 49.53 -8.35
CA LYS A 182 -24.31 50.55 -7.41
C LYS A 182 -24.56 51.85 -8.15
#